data_AF-A0A352WXC4-F1
#
_entry.id   AF-A0A352WXC4-F1
#
_cell.length_a   1.000
_cell.length_b   1.000
_cell.length_c   1.000
_cell.angle_alpha   90.00
_cell.angle_beta   90.00
_cell.angle_gamma   90.00
#
_symmetry.space_group_name_H-M   'P 1'
#
loop_
_entity.id
_entity.type
_entity.pdbx_description
1 polymer ?
#
loop_
_entity_poly.entity_id
_entity_poly.type
_entity_poly.pdbx_seq_one_letter_code
_entity_poly.pdbx_strand_id
1 'polypeptide(L)' 'AEAGGAGRIVVHGKTRVQFYAPPVNPSIIAAVKQAVSIPVIANGDIYSGESAKTLLE' A
#
# COMPACT_ATOMS: atom_id res chain seq x y z
N ALA A 1 13.43 -4.80 -3.66
CA ALA A 1 12.37 -4.83 -4.69
C ALA A 1 12.79 -4.00 -5.90
N GLU A 2 12.85 -2.68 -5.80
CA GLU A 2 13.23 -1.79 -6.91
C GLU A 2 14.60 -2.09 -7.50
N ALA A 3 15.67 -2.08 -6.69
CA ALA A 3 17.02 -2.43 -7.15
C ALA A 3 17.14 -3.88 -7.70
N GLY A 4 16.15 -4.73 -7.45
CA GLY A 4 16.05 -6.07 -8.02
C GLY A 4 15.33 -6.14 -9.37
N GLY A 5 15.02 -4.98 -9.99
CA GLY A 5 14.40 -4.91 -11.31
C GLY A 5 12.87 -4.96 -11.31
N ALA A 6 12.21 -4.80 -10.16
CA ALA A 6 10.75 -4.74 -10.12
C ALA A 6 10.22 -3.51 -10.86
N GLY A 7 9.26 -3.68 -11.77
CA GLY A 7 8.63 -2.55 -12.47
C GLY A 7 7.54 -1.83 -11.66
N ARG A 8 7.10 -2.41 -10.54
CA ARG A 8 6.08 -1.87 -9.63
C ARG A 8 6.07 -2.66 -8.31
N ILE A 9 5.60 -2.04 -7.23
CA ILE A 9 5.45 -2.67 -5.90
C ILE A 9 3.98 -2.59 -5.47
N VAL A 10 3.48 -3.66 -4.85
CA VAL A 10 2.18 -3.66 -4.17
C VAL A 10 2.43 -3.68 -2.67
N VAL A 11 1.76 -2.80 -1.93
CA VAL A 11 1.89 -2.72 -0.46
C VAL A 11 0.52 -2.93 0.17
N HIS A 12 0.35 -4.04 0.87
CA HIS A 12 -0.76 -4.21 1.81
C HIS A 12 -0.41 -3.51 3.11
N GLY A 13 -1.20 -2.50 3.52
CA GLY A 13 -0.94 -1.68 4.71
C GLY A 13 -1.10 -2.40 6.06
N LYS A 14 -0.94 -3.72 6.11
CA LYS A 14 -1.00 -4.54 7.33
C LYS A 14 0.34 -5.18 7.62
N THR A 15 0.65 -5.29 8.89
CA THR A 15 1.72 -6.15 9.38
C THR A 15 1.27 -7.62 9.35
N ARG A 16 2.24 -8.52 9.35
CA ARG A 16 1.97 -9.97 9.39
C ARG A 16 1.07 -10.38 10.57
N VAL A 17 1.28 -9.77 11.74
CA VAL A 17 0.55 -10.12 12.98
C VAL A 17 -0.89 -9.65 13.00
N GLN A 18 -1.26 -8.68 12.16
CA GLN A 18 -2.65 -8.23 12.04
C GLN A 18 -3.54 -9.24 11.31
N PHE A 19 -2.96 -10.18 10.55
CA PHE A 19 -3.73 -11.10 9.69
C PHE A 19 -4.79 -10.33 8.86
N TYR A 20 -6.06 -10.64 9.06
CA TYR A 20 -7.19 -10.01 8.37
C TYR A 20 -7.79 -8.82 9.14
N ALA A 21 -7.32 -8.53 10.36
CA ALA A 21 -7.89 -7.48 11.19
C ALA A 21 -7.74 -6.10 10.53
N PRO A 22 -8.83 -5.32 10.42
CA PRO A 22 -8.74 -3.92 10.02
C PRO A 22 -8.21 -3.03 11.17
N PRO A 23 -7.79 -1.78 10.89
CA PRO A 23 -7.64 -1.20 9.55
C PRO A 23 -6.24 -1.41 8.96
N VAL A 24 -6.11 -1.26 7.64
CA VAL A 24 -4.82 -0.94 6.99
C VAL A 24 -4.29 0.39 7.50
N ASN A 25 -2.96 0.55 7.45
CA ASN A 25 -2.29 1.79 7.78
C ASN A 25 -1.80 2.50 6.49
N PRO A 26 -2.46 3.60 6.07
CA PRO A 26 -2.07 4.37 4.89
C PRO A 26 -0.67 4.97 5.01
N SER A 27 -0.22 5.32 6.22
CA SER A 27 1.09 5.94 6.43
C SER A 27 2.24 5.01 6.07
N ILE A 28 2.08 3.69 6.23
CA ILE A 28 3.08 2.71 5.79
C ILE A 28 3.18 2.69 4.26
N ILE A 29 2.05 2.73 3.57
CA ILE A 29 1.99 2.75 2.10
C ILE A 29 2.63 4.04 1.58
N ALA A 30 2.29 5.19 2.18
CA ALA A 30 2.86 6.50 1.85
C ALA A 30 4.37 6.53 2.06
N ALA A 31 4.87 5.99 3.17
CA ALA A 31 6.31 5.91 3.44
C ALA A 31 7.05 5.08 2.37
N VAL A 32 6.48 3.95 1.93
CA VAL A 32 7.05 3.16 0.83
C VAL A 32 7.01 3.95 -0.48
N LYS A 33 5.90 4.62 -0.79
CA LYS A 33 5.76 5.44 -2.00
C LYS A 33 6.78 6.58 -2.06
N GLN A 34 7.13 7.17 -0.92
CA GLN A 34 8.17 8.21 -0.82
C GLN A 34 9.58 7.65 -0.96
N ALA A 35 9.80 6.38 -0.59
CA ALA A 35 11.11 5.75 -0.57
C ALA A 35 11.55 5.13 -1.92
N VAL A 36 10.63 4.92 -2.86
CA VAL A 36 10.91 4.26 -4.14
C VAL A 36 10.52 5.14 -5.33
N SER A 37 11.21 4.98 -6.45
CA SER A 37 10.93 5.71 -7.70
C SER A 37 9.89 5.00 -8.57
N ILE A 38 9.81 3.67 -8.49
CA ILE A 38 8.82 2.88 -9.24
C ILE A 38 7.39 3.02 -8.68
N PRO A 39 6.35 2.75 -9.49
CA PRO A 39 4.97 2.83 -9.05
C PRO A 39 4.67 1.93 -7.83
N VAL A 40 3.91 2.47 -6.88
CA VAL A 40 3.39 1.76 -5.71
C VAL A 40 1.88 1.64 -5.82
N ILE A 41 1.38 0.43 -5.65
CA ILE A 41 -0.05 0.11 -5.64
C ILE A 41 -0.46 -0.13 -4.19
N ALA A 42 -1.36 0.72 -3.68
CA ALA A 42 -1.97 0.55 -2.36
C ALA A 42 -2.91 -0.65 -2.34
N ASN A 43 -2.89 -1.44 -1.26
CA ASN A 43 -3.77 -2.59 -1.09
C ASN A 43 -4.29 -2.71 0.35
N GLY A 44 -5.54 -3.18 0.45
CA GLY A 44 -6.24 -3.52 1.68
C GLY A 44 -7.29 -2.50 2.10
N ASP A 45 -8.37 -3.00 2.68
CA ASP A 45 -9.56 -2.25 3.15
C ASP A 45 -10.18 -1.29 2.09
N ILE A 46 -10.10 -1.66 0.81
CA ILE A 46 -10.79 -0.98 -0.31
C ILE A 46 -12.06 -1.77 -0.63
N TYR A 47 -13.23 -1.19 -0.35
CA TYR A 47 -14.55 -1.82 -0.54
C TYR A 47 -15.44 -1.04 -1.53
N SER A 48 -15.08 0.20 -1.82
CA SER A 48 -15.82 1.12 -2.68
C SER A 48 -14.87 2.10 -3.37
N GLY A 49 -15.38 2.85 -4.36
CA GLY A 49 -14.62 3.93 -5.00
C GLY A 49 -14.18 5.01 -4.01
N GLU A 50 -14.96 5.27 -2.97
CA GLU A 50 -14.62 6.25 -1.92
C GLU A 50 -13.44 5.77 -1.06
N SER A 51 -13.46 4.52 -0.60
CA SER A 51 -12.30 3.94 0.12
C SER A 51 -11.04 3.87 -0.75
N ALA A 52 -11.18 3.68 -2.07
CA ALA A 52 -10.06 3.73 -3.00
C ALA A 52 -9.50 5.15 -3.11
N LYS A 53 -10.37 6.16 -3.17
CA LYS A 53 -9.99 7.58 -3.23
C LYS A 53 -9.20 7.98 -1.97
N THR A 54 -9.63 7.56 -0.78
CA THR A 54 -8.92 7.83 0.48
C THR A 54 -7.48 7.32 0.50
N LEU A 55 -7.18 6.20 -0.17
CA LEU A 55 -5.81 5.66 -0.25
C LEU A 55 -5.01 6.21 -1.44
N LEU A 56 -5.69 6.81 -2.42
CA LEU A 56 -5.06 7.34 -3.63
C LEU A 56 -4.52 8.76 -3.43
N GLU A 57 -5.21 9.56 -2.61
CA GLU A 57 -4.88 10.96 -2.28
C GLU A 57 -3.87 11.06 -1.14
#